data_AF-A0A956Z4U1-F1
#
_entry.id   AF-A0A956Z4U1-F1
#
_cell.length_a   1.000
_cell.length_b   1.000
_cell.length_c   1.000
_cell.angle_alpha   90.00
_cell.angle_beta   90.00
_cell.angle_gamma   90.00
#
_symmetry.space_group_name_H-M   'P 1'
#
loop_
_entity.id
_entity.type
_entity.pdbx_description
1 polymer ?
#
loop_
_entity_poly.entity_id
_entity_poly.type
_entity_poly.pdbx_seq_one_letter_code
_entity_poly.pdbx_strand_id
1 'polypeptide(L)'
;EQKPHINLGFAPFSEGFPRPYLYAYAYPYPEPFERPELPAPARWHTQGWTGVVVDYDAIANQDDDPATFVEALCEGIFGALVPLLR
;
A
#
# COMPACT_ATOMS: atom_id res chain seq x y z
N GLU A 1 -11.09 14.03 16.35
CA GLU A 1 -9.74 14.31 15.82
C GLU A 1 -9.19 13.00 15.26
N GLN A 2 -8.79 12.94 14.00
CA GLN A 2 -8.18 11.73 13.44
C GLN A 2 -6.70 11.73 13.84
N LYS A 3 -6.27 10.72 14.59
CA LYS A 3 -4.86 10.56 14.98
C LYS A 3 -4.04 10.08 13.78
N PRO A 4 -2.73 10.40 13.70
CA PRO A 4 -1.85 9.85 12.69
C PRO A 4 -1.92 8.32 12.70
N HIS A 5 -2.10 7.72 11.52
CA HIS A 5 -2.27 6.27 11.39
C HIS A 5 -1.85 5.78 10.00
N ILE A 6 -1.54 4.49 9.93
CA ILE A 6 -1.35 3.77 8.67
C ILE A 6 -2.48 2.76 8.53
N ASN A 7 -3.10 2.71 7.36
CA ASN A 7 -4.01 1.64 6.98
C ASN A 7 -3.32 0.69 6.02
N LEU A 8 -3.58 -0.61 6.18
CA LEU A 8 -3.31 -1.65 5.20
C LEU A 8 -4.59 -2.48 5.06
N GLY A 9 -4.93 -2.89 3.85
CA GLY A 9 -6.13 -3.70 3.62
C GLY A 9 -6.20 -4.26 2.22
N PHE A 10 -7.21 -5.11 2.00
CA PHE A 10 -7.55 -5.64 0.70
C PHE A 10 -8.90 -5.10 0.26
N ALA A 11 -8.99 -4.73 -1.02
CA ALA A 11 -10.25 -4.39 -1.66
C ALA A 11 -10.55 -5.43 -2.75
N PRO A 12 -11.80 -5.91 -2.88
CA PRO A 12 -12.16 -6.84 -3.93
C PRO A 12 -12.17 -6.17 -5.32
N PHE A 13 -12.52 -4.89 -5.37
CA PHE A 13 -12.49 -4.02 -6.54
C PHE A 13 -12.79 -2.56 -6.10
N SER A 14 -12.48 -1.60 -6.96
CA SER A 14 -12.91 -0.20 -6.83
C SER A 14 -12.90 0.50 -8.20
N GLU A 15 -13.33 1.75 -8.27
CA GLU A 15 -13.24 2.53 -9.50
C GLU A 15 -11.78 2.61 -9.98
N GLY A 16 -11.52 2.20 -11.23
CA GLY A 16 -10.17 2.10 -11.79
C GLY A 16 -9.41 0.81 -11.46
N PHE A 17 -9.91 -0.01 -10.52
CA PHE A 17 -9.32 -1.29 -10.13
C PHE A 17 -10.35 -2.43 -10.27
N PRO A 18 -10.47 -3.05 -11.46
CA PRO A 18 -11.49 -4.08 -11.72
C PRO A 18 -11.19 -5.45 -11.10
N ARG A 19 -9.98 -5.63 -10.55
CA ARG A 19 -9.52 -6.85 -9.88
C ARG A 19 -9.17 -6.54 -8.41
N PRO A 20 -9.10 -7.56 -7.53
CA PRO A 20 -8.67 -7.35 -6.17
C PRO A 20 -7.27 -6.72 -6.10
N TYR A 21 -7.01 -6.00 -5.01
CA TYR A 21 -5.71 -5.40 -4.76
C TYR A 21 -5.49 -5.18 -3.26
N LEU A 22 -4.23 -5.19 -2.84
CA LEU A 22 -3.81 -4.69 -1.54
C LEU A 22 -3.63 -3.18 -1.66
N TYR A 23 -4.09 -2.45 -0.64
CA TYR A 23 -3.86 -1.02 -0.52
C TYR A 23 -3.25 -0.65 0.83
N ALA A 24 -2.51 0.44 0.86
CA ALA A 24 -2.05 1.04 2.10
C ALA A 24 -1.93 2.56 1.97
N TYR A 25 -2.03 3.28 3.09
CA TYR A 25 -1.75 4.71 3.13
C TYR A 25 -1.44 5.17 4.55
N ALA A 26 -0.59 6.20 4.67
CA ALA A 26 -0.46 6.99 5.88
C ALA A 26 -1.44 8.16 5.83
N TYR A 27 -1.95 8.59 6.98
CA TYR A 27 -2.75 9.80 7.08
C TYR A 27 -2.57 10.49 8.44
N PRO A 28 -2.50 11.84 8.48
CA PRO A 28 -2.40 12.74 7.33
C PRO A 28 -1.03 12.63 6.65
N TYR A 29 -0.94 12.98 5.36
CA TYR A 29 0.35 13.13 4.70
C TYR A 29 1.04 14.44 5.14
N PRO A 30 2.37 14.45 5.26
CA PRO A 30 3.10 15.66 5.60
C PRO A 30 3.05 16.66 4.44
N GLU A 31 3.17 17.94 4.76
CA GLU A 31 3.44 19.00 3.79
C GLU A 31 4.88 19.51 4.01
N PRO A 32 5.76 19.51 2.97
CA PRO A 32 5.54 18.93 1.65
C PRO A 32 5.46 17.39 1.68
N PHE A 33 4.71 16.81 0.73
CA PHE A 33 4.62 15.36 0.56
C PHE A 33 5.63 14.85 -0.47
N GLU A 34 6.62 14.09 0.01
CA GLU A 34 7.55 13.34 -0.82
C GLU A 34 7.22 11.85 -0.74
N ARG A 35 7.13 11.21 -1.91
CA ARG A 35 6.78 9.79 -2.03
C ARG A 35 8.02 8.94 -1.75
N PRO A 36 8.09 8.19 -0.63
CA PRO A 36 9.19 7.27 -0.38
C PRO A 36 9.22 6.14 -1.42
N GLU A 37 10.40 5.53 -1.60
CA GLU A 37 10.55 4.31 -2.37
C GLU A 37 9.75 3.17 -1.75
N LEU A 38 9.18 2.31 -2.59
CA LEU A 38 8.34 1.21 -2.18
C LEU A 38 8.99 -0.12 -2.56
N PRO A 39 8.81 -1.19 -1.75
CA PRO A 39 9.23 -2.52 -2.15
C PRO A 39 8.46 -2.97 -3.39
N ALA A 40 9.13 -3.60 -4.35
CA ALA A 40 8.43 -4.24 -5.46
C ALA A 40 7.54 -5.39 -4.92
N PRO A 41 6.33 -5.59 -5.45
CA PRO A 41 5.71 -4.93 -6.61
C PRO A 41 4.79 -3.76 -6.24
N ALA A 42 4.91 -3.17 -5.04
CA ALA A 42 4.09 -2.04 -4.63
C ALA A 42 4.40 -0.77 -5.45
N ARG A 43 3.35 0.01 -5.70
CA ARG A 43 3.45 1.29 -6.43
C ARG A 43 2.55 2.35 -5.81
N TRP A 44 2.92 3.61 -6.00
CA TRP A 44 2.06 4.74 -5.66
C TRP A 44 0.88 4.84 -6.62
N HIS A 45 -0.28 5.16 -6.07
CA HIS A 45 -1.49 5.59 -6.76
C HIS A 45 -1.80 7.02 -6.31
N THR A 46 -2.23 7.87 -7.25
CA THR A 46 -2.47 9.31 -7.00
C THR A 46 -3.73 9.84 -7.69
N GLN A 47 -4.60 8.98 -8.21
CA GLN A 47 -5.78 9.40 -8.97
C GLN A 47 -7.05 9.23 -8.13
N GLY A 48 -7.57 10.33 -7.59
CA GLY A 48 -8.75 10.31 -6.72
C GLY A 48 -8.43 10.04 -5.25
N TRP A 49 -7.38 9.27 -4.96
CA TRP A 49 -6.75 9.17 -3.64
C TRP A 49 -5.25 8.93 -3.78
N THR A 50 -4.51 9.21 -2.70
CA THR A 50 -3.06 8.99 -2.64
C THR A 50 -2.74 7.85 -1.69
N GLY A 51 -2.01 6.85 -2.18
CA GLY A 51 -1.51 5.76 -1.36
C GLY A 51 -0.80 4.70 -2.19
N VAL A 52 -0.63 3.54 -1.58
CA VAL A 52 0.10 2.40 -2.13
C VAL A 52 -0.90 1.37 -2.62
N VAL A 53 -0.62 0.77 -3.77
CA VAL A 53 -1.39 -0.34 -4.34
C VAL A 53 -0.45 -1.45 -4.76
N VAL A 54 -0.87 -2.70 -4.51
CA VAL A 54 -0.29 -3.90 -5.09
C VAL A 54 -1.39 -4.70 -5.75
N ASP A 55 -1.21 -4.99 -7.05
CA ASP A 55 -2.19 -5.75 -7.82
C ASP A 55 -2.23 -7.21 -7.32
N TYR A 56 -3.43 -7.76 -7.13
CA TYR A 56 -3.58 -9.10 -6.57
C TYR A 56 -2.90 -10.19 -7.40
N ASP A 57 -2.82 -10.02 -8.72
CA ASP A 57 -2.13 -10.97 -9.59
C ASP A 57 -0.62 -11.05 -9.29
N ALA A 58 -0.01 -9.97 -8.80
CA ALA A 58 1.39 -10.01 -8.37
C ALA A 58 1.57 -10.82 -7.07
N ILE A 59 0.54 -10.91 -6.23
CA ILE A 59 0.52 -11.71 -5.00
C ILE A 59 0.17 -13.17 -5.32
N ALA A 60 -0.87 -13.39 -6.13
CA ALA A 60 -1.41 -14.71 -6.44
C ALA A 60 -0.47 -15.57 -7.32
N ASN A 61 0.41 -14.93 -8.08
CA ASN A 61 1.40 -15.62 -8.93
C ASN A 61 2.74 -15.89 -8.22
N GLN A 62 2.82 -15.75 -6.90
CA GLN A 62 4.02 -16.15 -6.15
C GLN A 62 4.03 -17.68 -5.99
N ASP A 63 5.13 -18.32 -6.40
CA ASP A 63 5.21 -19.77 -6.54
C ASP A 63 5.25 -20.54 -5.19
N ASP A 64 5.81 -19.91 -4.14
CA ASP A 64 6.12 -20.60 -2.88
C ASP A 64 5.02 -20.45 -1.83
N ASP A 65 4.91 -19.26 -1.24
CA ASP A 65 4.01 -18.95 -0.13
C ASP A 65 3.49 -17.52 -0.22
N PRO A 66 2.28 -17.32 -0.75
CA PRO A 66 1.65 -16.01 -0.83
C PRO A 66 1.47 -15.32 0.52
N ALA A 67 1.32 -16.06 1.63
CA ALA A 67 1.16 -15.45 2.95
C ALA A 67 2.48 -14.80 3.40
N THR A 68 3.59 -15.54 3.37
CA THR A 68 4.92 -14.99 3.66
C THR A 68 5.26 -13.81 2.76
N PHE A 69 4.90 -13.88 1.47
CA PHE A 69 5.08 -12.75 0.55
C PHE A 69 4.28 -11.51 0.97
N VAL A 70 3.00 -11.68 1.33
CA VAL A 70 2.16 -10.57 1.80
C VAL A 70 2.68 -9.99 3.11
N GLU A 71 3.18 -10.81 4.03
CA GLU A 71 3.76 -10.35 5.30
C GLU A 71 5.00 -9.47 5.05
N ALA A 72 5.95 -9.95 4.25
CA ALA A 72 7.16 -9.19 3.90
C ALA A 72 6.83 -7.89 3.14
N LEU A 73 5.85 -7.94 2.25
CA LEU A 73 5.36 -6.78 1.52
C LEU A 73 4.71 -5.76 2.45
N CYS A 74 3.86 -6.20 3.39
CA CYS A 74 3.24 -5.34 4.39
C CYS A 74 4.29 -4.69 5.30
N GLU A 75 5.31 -5.44 5.74
CA GLU A 75 6.41 -4.93 6.55
C GLU A 75 7.19 -3.83 5.80
N GLY A 76 7.56 -4.08 4.54
CA GLY A 76 8.28 -3.11 3.71
C GLY A 76 7.45 -1.85 3.44
N ILE A 77 6.15 -2.00 3.14
CA ILE A 77 5.23 -0.87 2.94
C ILE A 77 5.07 -0.08 4.24
N PHE A 78 4.88 -0.76 5.38
CA PHE A 78 4.77 -0.10 6.68
C PHE A 78 6.03 0.71 6.99
N GLY A 79 7.22 0.11 6.80
CA GLY A 79 8.50 0.79 6.98
C GLY A 79 8.65 2.03 6.10
N ALA A 80 8.20 1.96 4.83
CA ALA A 80 8.21 3.10 3.92
C ALA A 80 7.22 4.21 4.34
N LEU A 81 6.07 3.85 4.93
CA LEU A 81 5.03 4.81 5.31
C LEU A 81 5.22 5.43 6.69
N VAL A 82 5.92 4.77 7.63
CA VAL A 82 6.17 5.28 8.99
C VAL A 82 6.75 6.70 9.00
N PRO A 83 7.76 7.05 8.18
CA PRO A 83 8.32 8.41 8.14
C PRO A 83 7.32 9.51 7.74
N LEU A 84 6.16 9.14 7.18
CA LEU A 84 5.11 10.08 6.79
C LEU A 84 4.20 10.46 7.96
N LEU A 85 4.15 9.67 9.03
CA LEU A 85 3.39 10.02 10.23
C LEU A 85 4.11 11.12 11.00
N ARG A 86 3.46 12.28 11.16
CA ARG A 86 3.93 13.41 11.97
C ARG A 86 3.01 13.65 13.16
#